data_AF-A0A498HV20-F1
#
_entry.id   AF-A0A498HV20-F1
#
_cell.length_a   1.000
_cell.length_b   1.000
_cell.length_c   1.000
_cell.angle_alpha   90.00
_cell.angle_beta   90.00
_cell.angle_gamma   90.00
#
_symmetry.space_group_name_H-M   'P 1'
#
loop_
_entity.id
_entity.type
_entity.pdbx_description
1 polymer ?
#
loop_
_entity_poly.entity_id
_entity_poly.type
_entity_poly.pdbx_seq_one_letter_code
_entity_poly.pdbx_strand_id
1 'polypeptide(L)'
;MVANERYIVHFPENLPLDAGAPLLCAGITVYSPLRYFGLSEPGKHVGIVGLGGLAHTGVKFAKAFGSKVSVIITRGLSEISSSVYDEFQLQAAIGTLDGIIDTVSAAHPIVPLLGLLKPHGKLILVGVPEKSLDLHVFPLIMGRKSVAGSGIGGMKETQEMIDFAAKHNITAEVEVNSMDYVNTAMERLAKNDVR
;
A
#
# COMPACT_ATOMS: atom_id res chain seq x y z
N MET A 1 29.30 -2.28 -1.46
CA MET A 1 28.40 -2.66 -2.58
C MET A 1 28.78 -1.82 -3.79
N VAL A 2 28.75 -2.38 -5.01
CA VAL A 2 28.99 -1.64 -6.27
C VAL A 2 27.77 -1.84 -7.15
N ALA A 3 27.24 -0.78 -7.75
CA ALA A 3 26.05 -0.79 -8.59
C ALA A 3 26.26 0.05 -9.85
N ASN A 4 25.52 -0.27 -10.92
CA ASN A 4 25.51 0.54 -12.13
C ASN A 4 24.72 1.83 -11.91
N GLU A 5 25.23 2.97 -12.38
CA GLU A 5 24.64 4.30 -12.18
C GLU A 5 23.16 4.40 -12.56
N ARG A 6 22.69 3.61 -13.54
CA ARG A 6 21.29 3.60 -13.99
C ARG A 6 20.31 3.10 -12.93
N TYR A 7 20.80 2.38 -11.92
CA TYR A 7 19.99 1.80 -10.83
C TYR A 7 20.27 2.46 -9.48
N ILE A 8 20.92 3.63 -9.48
CA ILE A 8 21.17 4.42 -8.28
C ILE A 8 20.16 5.57 -8.23
N VAL A 9 19.60 5.81 -7.05
CA VAL A 9 18.68 6.91 -6.77
C VAL A 9 19.47 8.04 -6.10
N HIS A 10 19.26 9.27 -6.52
CA HIS A 10 19.78 10.44 -5.82
C HIS A 10 18.94 10.68 -4.57
N PHE A 11 19.51 10.42 -3.40
CA PHE A 11 18.78 10.50 -2.14
C PHE A 11 18.68 11.96 -1.67
N PRO A 12 17.48 12.49 -1.37
CA PRO A 12 17.32 13.88 -0.92
C PRO A 12 17.98 14.14 0.44
N GLU A 13 18.72 15.25 0.56
CA GLU A 13 19.46 15.60 1.79
C GLU A 13 18.55 15.85 3.00
N ASN A 14 17.31 16.28 2.77
CA ASN A 14 16.33 16.59 3.81
C ASN A 14 15.49 15.37 4.24
N LEU A 15 15.81 14.17 3.73
CA LEU A 15 15.15 12.93 4.11
C LEU A 15 16.09 12.11 5.02
N PRO A 16 15.64 11.68 6.21
CA PRO A 16 16.47 10.81 7.07
C PRO A 16 16.79 9.49 6.36
N LEU A 17 18.05 9.07 6.39
CA LEU A 17 18.51 7.88 5.66
C LEU A 17 17.85 6.59 6.17
N ASP A 18 17.74 6.45 7.48
CA ASP A 18 17.12 5.32 8.16
C ASP A 18 15.62 5.20 7.84
N ALA A 19 14.87 6.28 8.01
CA ALA A 19 13.43 6.30 7.80
C ALA A 19 13.03 6.38 6.31
N GLY A 20 13.93 6.82 5.45
CA GLY A 20 13.72 6.88 4.00
C GLY A 20 14.15 5.59 3.27
N ALA A 21 15.03 4.78 3.84
CA ALA A 21 15.47 3.51 3.23
C ALA A 21 14.30 2.57 2.84
N PRO A 22 13.26 2.36 3.69
CA PRO A 22 12.13 1.51 3.32
C PRO A 22 11.30 2.05 2.14
N LEU A 23 11.38 3.36 1.82
CA LEU A 23 10.63 3.95 0.71
C LEU A 23 11.11 3.41 -0.64
N LEU A 24 12.39 3.00 -0.75
CA LEU A 24 12.95 2.41 -1.96
C LEU A 24 12.34 1.03 -2.31
N CYS A 25 11.58 0.43 -1.40
CA CYS A 25 10.81 -0.79 -1.65
C CYS A 25 9.32 -0.56 -1.42
N ALA A 26 8.91 -0.35 -0.16
CA ALA A 26 7.51 -0.18 0.22
C ALA A 26 6.91 1.09 -0.40
N GLY A 27 7.65 2.20 -0.35
CA GLY A 27 7.20 3.49 -0.86
C GLY A 27 6.94 3.47 -2.36
N ILE A 28 7.90 3.01 -3.17
CA ILE A 28 7.71 2.91 -4.62
C ILE A 28 6.60 1.92 -4.99
N THR A 29 6.48 0.81 -4.28
CA THR A 29 5.47 -0.22 -4.52
C THR A 29 4.04 0.31 -4.35
N VAL A 30 3.82 1.28 -3.45
CA VAL A 30 2.50 1.92 -3.29
C VAL A 30 2.37 3.21 -4.12
N TYR A 31 3.45 3.97 -4.30
CA TYR A 31 3.44 5.21 -5.08
C TYR A 31 3.15 4.95 -6.57
N SER A 32 3.82 3.96 -7.16
CA SER A 32 3.67 3.63 -8.58
C SER A 32 2.20 3.33 -8.96
N PRO A 33 1.48 2.40 -8.29
CA PRO A 33 0.08 2.16 -8.62
C PRO A 33 -0.84 3.33 -8.29
N LEU A 34 -0.57 4.12 -7.24
CA LEU A 34 -1.34 5.33 -6.97
C LEU A 34 -1.28 6.33 -8.15
N ARG A 35 -0.10 6.46 -8.77
CA ARG A 35 0.11 7.26 -9.99
C ARG A 35 -0.51 6.59 -11.22
N TYR A 36 -0.07 5.39 -11.55
CA TYR A 36 -0.40 4.68 -12.78
C TYR A 36 -1.91 4.47 -12.96
N PHE A 37 -2.62 4.16 -11.87
CA PHE A 37 -4.06 3.93 -11.91
C PHE A 37 -4.91 5.19 -11.65
N GLY A 38 -4.32 6.38 -11.57
CA GLY A 38 -5.06 7.64 -11.40
C GLY A 38 -5.72 7.80 -10.04
N LEU A 39 -5.15 7.20 -8.99
CA LEU A 39 -5.61 7.29 -7.60
C LEU A 39 -4.91 8.41 -6.81
N SER A 40 -3.96 9.10 -7.45
CA SER A 40 -3.18 10.23 -6.93
C SER A 40 -3.79 11.60 -7.26
N GLU A 41 -4.97 11.63 -7.89
CA GLU A 41 -5.72 12.86 -8.10
C GLU A 41 -6.36 13.33 -6.77
N PRO A 42 -6.30 14.63 -6.42
CA PRO A 42 -6.95 15.15 -5.23
C PRO A 42 -8.46 14.83 -5.21
N GLY A 43 -8.98 14.48 -4.03
CA GLY A 43 -10.40 14.18 -3.83
C GLY A 43 -10.83 12.75 -4.15
N LYS A 44 -9.93 11.88 -4.68
CA LYS A 44 -10.22 10.44 -4.77
C LYS A 44 -10.39 9.82 -3.39
N HIS A 45 -11.24 8.82 -3.27
CA HIS A 45 -11.38 8.01 -2.07
C HIS A 45 -10.66 6.68 -2.24
N VAL A 46 -9.53 6.52 -1.56
CA VAL A 46 -8.64 5.36 -1.67
C VAL A 46 -8.74 4.49 -0.43
N GLY A 47 -9.00 3.19 -0.62
CA GLY A 47 -8.86 2.18 0.42
C GLY A 47 -7.44 1.64 0.49
N ILE A 48 -6.90 1.43 1.68
CA ILE A 48 -5.63 0.74 1.92
C ILE A 48 -5.92 -0.48 2.79
N VAL A 49 -5.62 -1.69 2.29
CA VAL A 49 -5.87 -2.93 3.03
C VAL A 49 -4.61 -3.41 3.73
N GLY A 50 -4.71 -3.68 5.03
CA GLY A 50 -3.61 -4.14 5.89
C GLY A 50 -3.08 -3.07 6.86
N LEU A 51 -2.18 -3.49 7.76
CA LEU A 51 -1.53 -2.64 8.77
C LEU A 51 0.01 -2.78 8.76
N GLY A 52 0.60 -3.32 7.69
CA GLY A 52 2.06 -3.49 7.57
C GLY A 52 2.78 -2.26 7.03
N GLY A 53 4.08 -2.40 6.76
CA GLY A 53 4.94 -1.32 6.25
C GLY A 53 4.47 -0.72 4.91
N LEU A 54 3.94 -1.54 3.99
CA LEU A 54 3.34 -1.06 2.75
C LEU A 54 2.07 -0.25 3.03
N ALA A 55 1.17 -0.75 3.89
CA ALA A 55 -0.08 -0.06 4.20
C ALA A 55 0.19 1.31 4.84
N HIS A 56 1.08 1.36 5.83
CA HIS A 56 1.45 2.59 6.52
C HIS A 56 2.01 3.65 5.53
N THR A 57 2.95 3.27 4.67
CA THR A 57 3.48 4.19 3.65
C THR A 57 2.44 4.57 2.61
N GLY A 58 1.58 3.65 2.20
CA GLY A 58 0.46 3.88 1.28
C GLY A 58 -0.53 4.92 1.78
N VAL A 59 -0.86 4.90 3.08
CA VAL A 59 -1.69 5.92 3.72
C VAL A 59 -1.03 7.30 3.63
N LYS A 60 0.28 7.40 3.93
CA LYS A 60 1.02 8.67 3.87
C LYS A 60 1.04 9.24 2.45
N PHE A 61 1.34 8.42 1.44
CA PHE A 61 1.32 8.88 0.04
C PHE A 61 -0.08 9.28 -0.43
N ALA A 62 -1.10 8.47 -0.16
CA ALA A 62 -2.47 8.79 -0.57
C ALA A 62 -2.98 10.10 0.09
N LYS A 63 -2.68 10.32 1.38
CA LYS A 63 -2.98 11.60 2.04
C LYS A 63 -2.22 12.77 1.43
N ALA A 64 -0.93 12.60 1.11
CA ALA A 64 -0.13 13.65 0.50
C ALA A 64 -0.58 14.02 -0.92
N PHE A 65 -1.22 13.10 -1.66
CA PHE A 65 -1.89 13.39 -2.92
C PHE A 65 -3.23 14.12 -2.77
N GLY A 66 -3.75 14.26 -1.55
CA GLY A 66 -5.04 14.88 -1.27
C GLY A 66 -6.23 13.92 -1.41
N SER A 67 -5.99 12.61 -1.31
CA SER A 67 -7.05 11.60 -1.31
C SER A 67 -7.70 11.47 0.06
N LYS A 68 -9.00 11.19 0.10
CA LYS A 68 -9.66 10.63 1.29
C LYS A 68 -9.19 9.19 1.45
N VAL A 69 -8.70 8.81 2.63
CA VAL A 69 -8.12 7.49 2.85
C VAL A 69 -8.97 6.69 3.83
N SER A 70 -9.26 5.44 3.50
CA SER A 70 -9.87 4.46 4.42
C SER A 70 -8.92 3.28 4.62
N VAL A 71 -8.61 2.97 5.87
CA VAL A 71 -7.82 1.79 6.22
C VAL A 71 -8.76 0.61 6.46
N ILE A 72 -8.48 -0.50 5.81
CA ILE A 72 -9.30 -1.71 5.80
C ILE A 72 -8.48 -2.84 6.40
N ILE A 73 -9.01 -3.52 7.41
CA ILE A 73 -8.29 -4.61 8.11
C ILE A 73 -9.07 -5.88 7.96
N THR A 74 -8.44 -6.92 7.41
CA THR A 74 -8.99 -8.26 7.36
C THR A 74 -8.59 -9.02 8.63
N ARG A 75 -9.52 -9.22 9.57
CA ARG A 75 -9.33 -10.10 10.74
C ARG A 75 -9.85 -11.50 10.36
N GLY A 76 -8.94 -12.39 9.95
CA GLY A 76 -9.31 -13.74 9.51
C GLY A 76 -10.12 -13.77 8.20
N LEU A 77 -10.53 -14.98 7.79
CA LEU A 77 -11.16 -15.25 6.49
C LEU A 77 -12.57 -14.64 6.30
N SER A 78 -13.13 -13.99 7.32
CA SER A 78 -14.55 -13.56 7.30
C SER A 78 -14.82 -12.18 7.85
N GLU A 79 -13.88 -11.49 8.48
CA GLU A 79 -14.16 -10.17 9.10
C GLU A 79 -13.29 -9.07 8.50
N ILE A 80 -13.96 -8.06 7.95
CA ILE A 80 -13.32 -6.78 7.67
C ILE A 80 -13.67 -5.84 8.82
N SER A 81 -12.65 -5.40 9.54
CA SER A 81 -12.73 -4.42 10.63
C SER A 81 -11.98 -3.14 10.25
N SER A 82 -12.34 -2.04 10.89
CA SER A 82 -11.65 -0.76 10.75
C SER A 82 -10.65 -0.58 11.89
N SER A 83 -9.56 0.14 11.65
CA SER A 83 -8.83 0.75 12.78
C SER A 83 -8.22 2.11 12.45
N VAL A 84 -8.23 2.92 13.51
CA VAL A 84 -7.44 4.11 13.87
C VAL A 84 -7.67 5.44 13.11
N TYR A 85 -8.41 5.50 11.99
CA TYR A 85 -8.58 6.81 11.31
C TYR A 85 -10.00 7.28 10.95
N ASP A 86 -11.03 6.53 11.28
CA ASP A 86 -12.45 6.95 11.44
C ASP A 86 -13.28 5.69 11.63
N GLU A 87 -14.51 5.82 12.15
CA GLU A 87 -15.50 4.73 12.18
C GLU A 87 -15.88 4.31 10.75
N PHE A 88 -15.04 3.52 10.10
CA PHE A 88 -15.35 2.94 8.80
C PHE A 88 -16.34 1.80 9.01
N GLN A 89 -17.64 2.09 8.83
CA GLN A 89 -18.69 1.08 8.75
C GLN A 89 -18.65 0.44 7.37
N LEU A 90 -18.31 -0.84 7.29
CA LEU A 90 -18.17 -1.59 6.04
C LEU A 90 -19.40 -1.43 5.13
N GLN A 91 -20.60 -1.44 5.72
CA GLN A 91 -21.86 -1.30 5.00
C GLN A 91 -22.03 0.09 4.39
N ALA A 92 -21.63 1.15 5.12
CA ALA A 92 -21.69 2.53 4.63
C ALA A 92 -20.64 2.82 3.54
N ALA A 93 -19.61 1.99 3.44
CA ALA A 93 -18.54 2.14 2.48
C ALA A 93 -18.76 1.38 1.16
N ILE A 94 -19.84 0.61 1.03
CA ILE A 94 -20.20 -0.08 -0.21
C ILE A 94 -20.32 0.93 -1.35
N GLY A 95 -19.60 0.69 -2.45
CA GLY A 95 -19.65 1.53 -3.63
C GLY A 95 -19.08 2.94 -3.46
N THR A 96 -18.22 3.19 -2.46
CA THR A 96 -17.69 4.54 -2.17
C THR A 96 -16.26 4.77 -2.61
N LEU A 97 -15.46 3.72 -2.76
CA LEU A 97 -14.02 3.82 -3.03
C LEU A 97 -13.74 3.90 -4.53
N ASP A 98 -12.91 4.86 -4.94
CA ASP A 98 -12.42 4.98 -6.32
C ASP A 98 -11.34 3.94 -6.63
N GLY A 99 -10.58 3.53 -5.62
CA GLY A 99 -9.63 2.43 -5.73
C GLY A 99 -9.19 1.90 -4.38
N ILE A 100 -8.60 0.71 -4.40
CA ILE A 100 -8.06 0.03 -3.22
C ILE A 100 -6.65 -0.44 -3.54
N ILE A 101 -5.68 -0.16 -2.64
CA ILE A 101 -4.36 -0.77 -2.63
C ILE A 101 -4.36 -1.87 -1.57
N ASP A 102 -4.24 -3.11 -2.00
CA ASP A 102 -4.25 -4.28 -1.14
C ASP A 102 -2.82 -4.77 -0.88
N THR A 103 -2.40 -4.65 0.38
CA THR A 103 -1.03 -4.94 0.83
C THR A 103 -0.90 -6.24 1.60
N VAL A 104 -1.96 -7.03 1.69
CA VAL A 104 -2.00 -8.20 2.57
C VAL A 104 -1.27 -9.38 1.93
N SER A 105 -0.21 -9.86 2.60
CA SER A 105 0.58 -11.03 2.18
C SER A 105 0.03 -12.37 2.65
N ALA A 106 -1.13 -12.38 3.32
CA ALA A 106 -1.84 -13.60 3.70
C ALA A 106 -3.05 -13.82 2.77
N ALA A 107 -3.45 -15.08 2.60
CA ALA A 107 -4.67 -15.41 1.88
C ALA A 107 -5.88 -14.80 2.59
N HIS A 108 -6.70 -14.04 1.86
CA HIS A 108 -7.85 -13.34 2.40
C HIS A 108 -8.92 -13.14 1.30
N PRO A 109 -10.20 -12.97 1.65
CA PRO A 109 -11.27 -12.80 0.66
C PRO A 109 -11.20 -11.41 0.01
N ILE A 110 -11.10 -11.37 -1.32
CA ILE A 110 -11.09 -10.11 -2.08
C ILE A 110 -12.48 -9.68 -2.56
N VAL A 111 -13.46 -10.59 -2.57
CA VAL A 111 -14.83 -10.30 -3.02
C VAL A 111 -15.50 -9.17 -2.22
N PRO A 112 -15.39 -9.11 -0.88
CA PRO A 112 -15.93 -7.99 -0.12
C PRO A 112 -15.27 -6.65 -0.48
N LEU A 113 -13.97 -6.64 -0.80
CA LEU A 113 -13.25 -5.44 -1.23
C LEU A 113 -13.80 -4.91 -2.55
N LEU A 114 -14.15 -5.80 -3.48
CA LEU A 114 -14.83 -5.41 -4.72
C LEU A 114 -16.17 -4.73 -4.43
N GLY A 115 -16.90 -5.11 -3.37
CA GLY A 115 -18.14 -4.46 -2.96
C GLY A 115 -17.97 -3.00 -2.53
N LEU A 116 -16.80 -2.64 -1.99
CA LEU A 116 -16.48 -1.27 -1.53
C LEU A 116 -16.18 -0.32 -2.69
N LEU A 117 -15.80 -0.85 -3.85
CA LEU A 117 -15.48 -0.06 -5.03
C LEU A 117 -16.74 0.54 -5.70
N LYS A 118 -16.64 1.80 -6.09
CA LYS A 118 -17.53 2.45 -7.07
C LYS A 118 -17.55 1.68 -8.40
N PRO A 119 -18.53 1.93 -9.28
CA PRO A 119 -18.39 1.57 -10.69
C PRO A 119 -17.07 2.12 -11.25
N HIS A 120 -16.35 1.31 -12.03
CA HIS A 120 -15.01 1.63 -12.56
C HIS A 120 -13.88 1.73 -11.52
N GLY A 121 -14.18 1.38 -10.27
CA GLY A 121 -13.17 1.29 -9.23
C GLY A 121 -12.16 0.17 -9.50
N LYS A 122 -10.98 0.33 -8.91
CA LYS A 122 -9.82 -0.53 -9.17
C LYS A 122 -9.32 -1.15 -7.88
N LEU A 123 -9.23 -2.48 -7.83
CA LEU A 123 -8.51 -3.21 -6.78
C LEU A 123 -7.09 -3.50 -7.28
N ILE A 124 -6.09 -2.95 -6.61
CA ILE A 124 -4.68 -3.13 -6.97
C ILE A 124 -4.00 -4.00 -5.93
N LEU A 125 -3.56 -5.19 -6.34
CA LEU A 125 -2.85 -6.14 -5.51
C LEU A 125 -1.35 -5.83 -5.53
N VAL A 126 -0.80 -5.53 -4.36
CA VAL A 126 0.64 -5.40 -4.13
C VAL A 126 1.15 -6.37 -3.06
N GLY A 127 0.25 -6.94 -2.26
CA GLY A 127 0.54 -8.09 -1.40
C GLY A 127 0.71 -9.37 -2.19
N VAL A 128 1.50 -10.30 -1.65
CA VAL A 128 1.81 -11.59 -2.29
C VAL A 128 1.44 -12.74 -1.35
N PRO A 129 0.19 -13.24 -1.40
CA PRO A 129 -0.22 -14.40 -0.62
C PRO A 129 0.38 -15.70 -1.16
N GLU A 130 0.70 -16.63 -0.27
CA GLU A 130 1.19 -17.97 -0.65
C GLU A 130 0.15 -18.82 -1.37
N LYS A 131 -1.14 -18.57 -1.09
CA LYS A 131 -2.27 -19.27 -1.70
C LYS A 131 -2.95 -18.37 -2.72
N SER A 132 -3.52 -18.98 -3.76
CA SER A 132 -4.36 -18.30 -4.74
C SER A 132 -5.54 -17.58 -4.08
N LEU A 133 -5.95 -16.47 -4.67
CA LEU A 133 -7.12 -15.70 -4.26
C LEU A 133 -8.32 -16.08 -5.14
N ASP A 134 -9.48 -16.30 -4.52
CA ASP A 134 -10.72 -16.59 -5.24
C ASP A 134 -11.35 -15.30 -5.78
N LEU A 135 -11.48 -15.22 -7.11
CA LEU A 135 -12.07 -14.07 -7.79
C LEU A 135 -13.45 -14.41 -8.34
N HIS A 136 -14.48 -13.74 -7.82
CA HIS A 136 -15.83 -13.82 -8.38
C HIS A 136 -15.99 -12.77 -9.49
N VAL A 137 -16.35 -13.22 -10.69
CA VAL A 137 -16.37 -12.37 -11.90
C VAL A 137 -17.59 -11.44 -11.94
N PHE A 138 -18.71 -11.83 -11.33
CA PHE A 138 -19.97 -11.09 -11.42
C PHE A 138 -19.89 -9.64 -10.90
N PRO A 139 -19.29 -9.34 -9.72
CA PRO A 139 -19.05 -7.96 -9.29
C PRO A 139 -18.21 -7.12 -10.26
N LEU A 140 -17.27 -7.73 -10.99
CA LEU A 140 -16.45 -7.03 -11.99
C LEU A 140 -17.29 -6.61 -13.19
N ILE A 141 -18.11 -7.52 -13.71
CA ILE A 141 -19.00 -7.27 -14.85
C ILE A 141 -20.02 -6.19 -14.47
N MET A 142 -20.73 -6.36 -13.36
CA MET A 142 -21.80 -5.46 -12.94
C MET A 142 -21.34 -4.02 -12.68
N GLY A 143 -20.12 -3.85 -12.14
CA GLY A 143 -19.57 -2.52 -11.84
C GLY A 143 -18.59 -2.00 -12.89
N ARG A 144 -18.29 -2.77 -13.95
CA ARG A 144 -17.13 -2.53 -14.84
C ARG A 144 -15.87 -2.20 -14.03
N LYS A 145 -15.59 -3.02 -13.01
CA LYS A 145 -14.46 -2.86 -12.08
C LYS A 145 -13.23 -3.59 -12.60
N SER A 146 -12.06 -3.26 -12.05
CA SER A 146 -10.80 -3.87 -12.46
C SER A 146 -10.04 -4.44 -11.25
N VAL A 147 -9.36 -5.56 -11.49
CA VAL A 147 -8.33 -6.11 -10.59
C VAL A 147 -7.01 -6.06 -11.35
N ALA A 148 -5.96 -5.52 -10.74
CA ALA A 148 -4.63 -5.45 -11.35
C ALA A 148 -3.56 -5.74 -10.30
N GLY A 149 -2.39 -6.18 -10.75
CA GLY A 149 -1.19 -6.29 -9.92
C GLY A 149 -0.24 -5.12 -10.15
N SER A 150 0.55 -4.77 -9.15
CA SER A 150 1.68 -3.84 -9.27
C SER A 150 2.78 -4.25 -8.31
N GLY A 151 4.04 -4.04 -8.69
CA GLY A 151 5.18 -4.33 -7.82
C GLY A 151 6.35 -3.43 -8.19
N ILE A 152 6.96 -2.80 -7.17
CA ILE A 152 8.05 -1.85 -7.36
C ILE A 152 7.61 -0.72 -8.32
N GLY A 153 8.55 -0.08 -9.01
CA GLY A 153 8.33 0.92 -10.05
C GLY A 153 9.62 1.10 -10.86
N GLY A 154 9.53 1.84 -11.95
CA GLY A 154 10.71 2.16 -12.76
C GLY A 154 11.71 3.05 -12.00
N MET A 155 12.97 3.10 -12.43
CA MET A 155 13.97 3.99 -11.80
C MET A 155 13.57 5.46 -11.84
N LYS A 156 12.93 5.89 -12.94
CA LYS A 156 12.37 7.25 -13.06
C LYS A 156 11.28 7.49 -12.01
N GLU A 157 10.32 6.57 -11.89
CA GLU A 157 9.25 6.67 -10.87
C GLU A 157 9.82 6.62 -9.45
N THR A 158 10.90 5.86 -9.24
CA THR A 158 11.57 5.77 -7.94
C THR A 158 12.22 7.09 -7.55
N GLN A 159 12.87 7.78 -8.48
CA GLN A 159 13.39 9.13 -8.25
C GLN A 159 12.26 10.13 -7.99
N GLU A 160 11.20 10.11 -8.80
CA GLU A 160 10.03 10.98 -8.58
C GLU A 160 9.37 10.73 -7.21
N MET A 161 9.30 9.47 -6.78
CA MET A 161 8.75 9.06 -5.50
C MET A 161 9.60 9.59 -4.34
N ILE A 162 10.93 9.43 -4.38
CA ILE A 162 11.78 9.88 -3.27
C ILE A 162 11.79 11.41 -3.16
N ASP A 163 11.79 12.12 -4.30
CA ASP A 163 11.71 13.58 -4.34
C ASP A 163 10.36 14.07 -3.79
N PHE A 164 9.26 13.39 -4.16
CA PHE A 164 7.94 13.67 -3.61
C PHE A 164 7.88 13.41 -2.10
N ALA A 165 8.45 12.30 -1.64
CA ALA A 165 8.50 11.96 -0.22
C ALA A 165 9.24 13.04 0.58
N ALA A 166 10.40 13.47 0.09
CA ALA A 166 11.18 14.54 0.70
C ALA A 166 10.44 15.88 0.73
N LYS A 167 9.73 16.24 -0.34
CA LYS A 167 8.92 17.47 -0.41
C LYS A 167 7.75 17.47 0.58
N HIS A 168 7.16 16.30 0.83
CA HIS A 168 5.97 16.14 1.67
C HIS A 168 6.28 15.58 3.06
N ASN A 169 7.56 15.47 3.44
CA ASN A 169 8.03 14.91 4.71
C ASN A 169 7.46 13.49 4.98
N ILE A 170 7.39 12.66 3.94
CA ILE A 170 6.94 11.27 4.05
C ILE A 170 8.13 10.40 4.42
N THR A 171 8.04 9.75 5.58
CA THR A 171 9.02 8.77 6.05
C THR A 171 8.32 7.48 6.48
N ALA A 172 9.07 6.37 6.50
CA ALA A 172 8.62 5.15 7.15
C ALA A 172 8.75 5.27 8.68
N GLU A 173 7.88 4.59 9.41
CA GLU A 173 8.11 4.29 10.83
C GLU A 173 9.05 3.08 10.88
N VAL A 174 10.13 3.19 11.65
CA VAL A 174 11.23 2.23 11.61
C VAL A 174 11.73 1.89 13.02
N GLU A 175 12.06 0.62 13.20
CA GLU A 175 12.84 0.13 14.34
C GLU A 175 14.27 -0.16 13.87
N VAL A 176 15.19 0.75 14.19
CA VAL A 176 16.61 0.62 13.82
C VAL A 176 17.29 -0.38 14.75
N ASN A 177 17.75 -1.49 14.17
CA ASN A 177 18.41 -2.58 14.88
C ASN A 177 19.84 -2.77 14.36
N SER A 178 20.71 -3.30 15.21
CA SER A 178 22.06 -3.71 14.82
C SER A 178 22.05 -5.02 14.03
N MET A 179 23.12 -5.28 13.27
CA MET A 179 23.19 -6.43 12.36
C MET A 179 23.16 -7.78 13.08
N ASP A 180 23.66 -7.86 14.32
CA ASP A 180 23.60 -9.04 15.16
C ASP A 180 22.16 -9.42 15.58
N TYR A 181 21.22 -8.46 15.56
CA TYR A 181 19.81 -8.69 15.87
C TYR A 181 18.97 -9.20 14.68
N VAL A 182 19.58 -9.32 13.48
CA VAL A 182 18.84 -9.60 12.23
C VAL A 182 17.97 -10.86 12.29
N ASN A 183 18.46 -11.94 12.91
CA ASN A 183 17.69 -13.19 13.03
C ASN A 183 16.45 -13.00 13.90
N THR A 184 16.58 -12.31 15.03
CA THR A 184 15.46 -11.99 15.91
C THR A 184 14.46 -11.06 15.23
N ALA A 185 14.94 -10.08 14.46
CA ALA A 185 14.07 -9.21 13.65
C ALA A 185 13.26 -10.01 12.61
N MET A 186 13.87 -11.01 11.95
CA MET A 186 13.17 -11.88 10.99
C MET A 186 12.09 -12.74 11.66
N GLU A 187 12.35 -13.29 12.85
CA GLU A 187 11.35 -14.05 13.62
C GLU A 187 10.18 -13.16 14.07
N ARG A 188 10.46 -11.93 14.48
CA ARG A 188 9.44 -10.94 14.85
C ARG A 188 8.62 -10.51 13.64
N LEU A 189 9.26 -10.27 12.50
CA LEU A 189 8.59 -9.94 11.24
C LEU A 189 7.60 -11.05 10.83
N ALA A 190 7.99 -12.33 10.93
CA ALA A 190 7.10 -13.46 10.63
C ALA A 190 5.86 -13.52 11.53
N LYS A 191 5.94 -12.94 12.75
CA LYS A 191 4.82 -12.84 13.70
C LYS A 191 4.05 -11.52 13.60
N ASN A 192 4.40 -10.64 12.64
CA ASN A 192 3.93 -9.26 12.56
C ASN A 192 4.18 -8.44 13.85
N ASP A 193 5.23 -8.78 14.60
CA ASP A 193 5.63 -8.08 15.84
C ASP A 193 6.72 -7.04 15.55
N VAL A 194 6.42 -6.12 14.64
CA VAL A 194 7.32 -5.04 14.20
C VAL A 194 6.64 -3.69 14.42
N ARG A 195 7.43 -2.68 14.78
CA ARG A 195 6.97 -1.32 15.12
C ARG A 195 7.59 -0.30 14.18
#